data_AF-A0A6L4Y7L6-F1
#
_entry.id   AF-A0A6L4Y7L6-F1
#
_cell.length_a   1.000
_cell.length_b   1.000
_cell.length_c   1.000
_cell.angle_alpha   90.00
_cell.angle_beta   90.00
_cell.angle_gamma   90.00
#
_symmetry.space_group_name_H-M   'P 1'
#
loop_
_entity.id
_entity.type
_entity.pdbx_description
1 polymer ?
#
loop_
_entity_poly.entity_id
_entity_poly.type
_entity_poly.pdbx_seq_one_letter_code
_entity_poly.pdbx_strand_id
1 'polypeptide(L)'
;MRSIKLYAEIGAEDTGYPPDRRAYLVGLLFNDLFLTGKTDLRIEYVNTSPGQGPDCWYQHSQYPAFYKGRVFGHHVGTDAEDLFVRATSYLTNDLIAGIDIDMENRGLSRATQETQYQFGVDLSYNITDVIGVTGRYGFERVDNLNFVDGENKIRHFFGGELTIRF
;
A
#
# COMPACT_ATOMS: atom_id res chain seq x y z
N MET A 1 23.39 -5.81 -0.13
CA MET A 1 22.73 -4.91 0.80
C MET A 1 23.69 -3.87 1.36
N ARG A 2 23.53 -2.60 0.96
CA ARG A 2 24.38 -1.49 1.43
C ARG A 2 23.84 -0.82 2.70
N SER A 3 22.53 -0.74 2.85
CA SER A 3 21.90 -0.25 4.10
C SER A 3 20.49 -0.81 4.28
N ILE A 4 20.06 -0.85 5.54
CA ILE A 4 18.66 -1.12 5.92
C ILE A 4 18.13 0.12 6.63
N LYS A 5 16.90 0.51 6.31
CA LYS A 5 16.13 1.48 7.11
C LYS A 5 14.90 0.78 7.69
N LEU A 6 14.69 0.95 8.99
CA LEU A 6 13.48 0.59 9.69
C LEU A 6 12.74 1.88 10.03
N TYR A 7 11.44 1.92 9.78
CA TYR A 7 10.55 3.01 10.17
C TYR A 7 9.23 2.44 10.66
N ALA A 8 8.55 3.19 11.50
CA ALA A 8 7.25 2.82 12.02
C ALA A 8 6.41 4.08 12.27
N GLU A 9 5.11 3.92 12.17
CA GLU A 9 4.11 4.92 12.53
C GLU A 9 3.11 4.27 13.49
N ILE A 10 2.69 5.02 14.50
CA ILE A 10 1.59 4.65 15.39
C ILE A 10 0.57 5.78 15.32
N GLY A 11 -0.62 5.45 14.87
CA GLY A 11 -1.77 6.35 14.92
C GLY A 11 -2.73 5.94 16.03
N ALA A 12 -3.62 6.85 16.43
CA ALA A 12 -4.68 6.60 17.39
C ALA A 12 -5.86 7.53 17.13
N GLU A 13 -7.08 7.04 17.34
CA GLU A 13 -8.33 7.80 17.15
C GLU A 13 -8.86 8.37 18.46
N ASP A 14 -8.64 7.68 19.59
CA ASP A 14 -9.13 8.08 20.90
C ASP A 14 -8.02 8.65 21.82
N THR A 15 -8.43 9.50 22.75
CA THR A 15 -7.53 10.21 23.69
C THR A 15 -6.97 9.30 24.78
N GLY A 16 -5.75 9.55 25.26
CA GLY A 16 -5.18 8.86 26.43
C GLY A 16 -3.66 8.90 26.49
N TYR A 17 -3.07 8.37 27.57
CA TYR A 17 -1.63 8.11 27.64
C TYR A 17 -1.32 6.70 28.19
N PRO A 18 -0.88 5.76 27.34
CA PRO A 18 -0.70 5.91 25.89
C PRO A 18 -2.07 5.93 25.16
N PRO A 19 -2.17 6.58 23.99
CA PRO A 19 -3.45 6.86 23.30
C PRO A 19 -4.19 5.56 22.92
N ASP A 20 -5.52 5.60 22.79
CA ASP A 20 -6.34 4.40 22.61
C ASP A 20 -6.77 4.20 21.14
N ARG A 21 -7.26 3.00 20.78
CA ARG A 21 -7.61 2.64 19.39
C ARG A 21 -6.46 2.84 18.41
N ARG A 22 -5.35 2.14 18.67
CA ARG A 22 -4.13 2.31 17.87
C ARG A 22 -4.23 1.63 16.51
N ALA A 23 -3.54 2.17 15.54
CA ALA A 23 -3.12 1.48 14.33
C ALA A 23 -1.61 1.61 14.24
N TYR A 24 -0.97 0.70 13.52
CA TYR A 24 0.46 0.78 13.30
C TYR A 24 0.82 0.43 11.87
N LEU A 25 1.86 1.11 11.39
CA LEU A 25 2.60 0.79 10.19
C LEU A 25 4.04 0.48 10.61
N VAL A 26 4.60 -0.59 10.06
CA VAL A 26 6.03 -0.87 10.16
C VAL A 26 6.58 -1.14 8.77
N GLY A 27 7.72 -0.54 8.46
CA GLY A 27 8.33 -0.66 7.15
C GLY A 27 9.83 -0.90 7.21
N LEU A 28 10.29 -1.73 6.28
CA LEU A 28 11.69 -2.04 6.04
C LEU A 28 12.05 -1.63 4.62
N LEU A 29 13.19 -0.94 4.48
CA LEU A 29 13.78 -0.62 3.18
C LEU A 29 15.22 -1.14 3.13
N PHE A 30 15.44 -2.12 2.27
CA PHE A 30 16.76 -2.64 1.93
C PHE A 30 17.28 -1.88 0.71
N ASN A 31 18.26 -1.02 0.93
CA ASN A 31 18.91 -0.30 -0.18
C ASN A 31 20.02 -1.17 -0.74
N ASP A 32 20.02 -1.30 -2.06
CA ASP A 32 20.97 -2.14 -2.80
C ASP A 32 21.01 -3.59 -2.29
N LEU A 33 19.86 -4.27 -2.35
CA LEU A 33 19.65 -5.64 -1.88
C LEU A 33 20.77 -6.60 -2.30
N PHE A 34 21.20 -6.53 -3.57
CA PHE A 34 22.19 -7.43 -4.16
C PHE A 34 23.65 -6.94 -4.16
N LEU A 35 23.98 -5.80 -3.53
CA LEU A 35 25.34 -5.20 -3.59
C LEU A 35 25.79 -4.81 -5.02
N THR A 36 24.84 -4.47 -5.87
CA THR A 36 25.10 -4.05 -7.28
C THR A 36 24.90 -2.55 -7.48
N GLY A 37 24.46 -1.83 -6.46
CA GLY A 37 24.06 -0.43 -6.49
C GLY A 37 22.72 -0.15 -7.18
N LYS A 38 21.95 -1.20 -7.53
CA LYS A 38 20.85 -1.05 -8.50
C LYS A 38 19.46 -1.44 -7.99
N THR A 39 19.33 -2.26 -6.96
CA THR A 39 18.02 -2.83 -6.59
C THR A 39 17.67 -2.55 -5.16
N ASP A 40 16.53 -1.91 -4.94
CA ASP A 40 15.98 -1.63 -3.63
C ASP A 40 14.75 -2.51 -3.37
N LEU A 41 14.55 -2.93 -2.12
CA LEU A 41 13.39 -3.72 -1.69
C LEU A 41 12.72 -3.02 -0.51
N ARG A 42 11.42 -2.73 -0.65
CA ARG A 42 10.57 -2.19 0.40
C ARG A 42 9.55 -3.24 0.83
N ILE A 43 9.35 -3.36 2.14
CA ILE A 43 8.32 -4.20 2.75
C ILE A 43 7.60 -3.32 3.78
N GLU A 44 6.29 -3.24 3.71
CA GLU A 44 5.44 -2.47 4.64
C GLU A 44 4.33 -3.38 5.16
N TYR A 45 4.08 -3.33 6.46
CA TYR A 45 2.94 -3.98 7.10
C TYR A 45 2.13 -2.95 7.86
N VAL A 46 0.82 -2.98 7.67
CA VAL A 46 -0.14 -2.09 8.33
C VAL A 46 -1.21 -2.91 9.01
N ASN A 47 -1.61 -2.48 10.20
CA ASN A 47 -2.76 -3.01 10.90
C ASN A 47 -3.59 -1.87 11.50
N THR A 48 -4.86 -1.81 11.11
CA THR A 48 -5.84 -0.80 11.54
C THR A 48 -6.88 -1.35 12.51
N SER A 49 -6.66 -2.57 13.04
CA SER A 49 -7.55 -3.25 13.98
C SER A 49 -6.81 -4.10 15.03
N PRO A 50 -5.81 -3.57 15.76
CA PRO A 50 -5.09 -4.38 16.73
C PRO A 50 -5.88 -4.54 18.03
N GLY A 51 -6.99 -5.27 17.96
CA GLY A 51 -7.80 -5.69 19.09
C GLY A 51 -8.68 -4.61 19.73
N GLN A 52 -8.92 -3.50 19.04
CA GLN A 52 -9.66 -2.34 19.58
C GLN A 52 -11.11 -2.25 19.09
N GLY A 53 -11.50 -3.07 18.10
CA GLY A 53 -12.84 -3.13 17.54
C GLY A 53 -12.90 -2.65 16.08
N PRO A 54 -13.93 -3.06 15.32
CA PRO A 54 -13.94 -2.88 13.86
C PRO A 54 -14.20 -1.45 13.38
N ASP A 55 -14.91 -0.67 14.16
CA ASP A 55 -15.35 0.68 13.79
C ASP A 55 -14.48 1.76 14.48
N CYS A 56 -13.23 1.42 14.77
CA CYS A 56 -12.34 2.29 15.50
C CYS A 56 -11.68 3.37 14.64
N TRP A 57 -11.38 3.05 13.39
CA TRP A 57 -10.59 3.89 12.50
C TRP A 57 -11.44 4.54 11.43
N TYR A 58 -11.17 5.82 11.15
CA TYR A 58 -11.83 6.57 10.08
C TYR A 58 -13.36 6.69 10.23
N GLN A 59 -13.85 6.50 11.45
CA GLN A 59 -15.27 6.62 11.81
C GLN A 59 -15.48 7.87 12.66
N HIS A 60 -16.25 8.83 12.14
CA HIS A 60 -16.72 9.96 12.95
C HIS A 60 -18.10 10.41 12.47
N SER A 61 -19.05 10.46 13.39
CA SER A 61 -20.48 10.67 13.08
C SER A 61 -20.76 12.02 12.39
N GLN A 62 -20.03 13.07 12.77
CA GLN A 62 -20.20 14.42 12.23
C GLN A 62 -19.23 14.75 11.09
N TYR A 63 -18.10 14.03 11.00
CA TYR A 63 -17.00 14.35 10.10
C TYR A 63 -16.45 13.08 9.48
N PRO A 64 -17.18 12.44 8.55
CA PRO A 64 -16.73 11.21 7.95
C PRO A 64 -15.34 11.38 7.34
N ALA A 65 -14.42 10.48 7.67
CA ALA A 65 -13.07 10.50 7.12
C ALA A 65 -13.05 9.91 5.69
N PHE A 66 -14.01 10.33 4.86
CA PHE A 66 -14.15 9.88 3.48
C PHE A 66 -14.38 11.07 2.54
N TYR A 67 -13.72 11.05 1.39
CA TYR A 67 -13.98 11.98 0.30
C TYR A 67 -14.02 11.27 -1.03
N LYS A 68 -15.11 11.47 -1.77
CA LYS A 68 -15.38 10.79 -3.05
C LYS A 68 -15.20 9.27 -2.98
N GLY A 69 -15.65 8.67 -1.87
CA GLY A 69 -15.58 7.23 -1.63
C GLY A 69 -14.19 6.71 -1.25
N ARG A 70 -13.23 7.59 -0.96
CA ARG A 70 -11.88 7.21 -0.52
C ARG A 70 -11.67 7.66 0.92
N VAL A 71 -11.05 6.80 1.72
CA VAL A 71 -10.69 7.11 3.09
C VAL A 71 -9.59 8.17 3.15
N PHE A 72 -9.68 9.08 4.12
CA PHE A 72 -8.61 9.99 4.49
C PHE A 72 -7.66 9.26 5.44
N GLY A 73 -6.64 8.62 4.87
CA GLY A 73 -5.67 7.83 5.64
C GLY A 73 -5.07 6.70 4.80
N HIS A 74 -4.71 5.60 5.47
CA HIS A 74 -4.21 4.41 4.81
C HIS A 74 -5.31 3.77 3.96
N HIS A 75 -5.01 3.39 2.71
CA HIS A 75 -6.02 2.97 1.73
C HIS A 75 -6.77 1.68 2.12
N VAL A 76 -6.15 0.85 2.97
CA VAL A 76 -6.74 -0.38 3.52
C VAL A 76 -8.02 -0.12 4.33
N GLY A 77 -8.20 1.10 4.85
CA GLY A 77 -9.38 1.49 5.62
C GLY A 77 -9.35 1.03 7.08
N THR A 78 -10.53 0.75 7.65
CA THR A 78 -10.69 0.27 9.04
C THR A 78 -10.86 -1.24 9.08
N ASP A 79 -10.65 -1.82 10.26
CA ASP A 79 -10.79 -3.26 10.50
C ASP A 79 -9.98 -4.12 9.54
N ALA A 80 -8.75 -3.69 9.22
CA ALA A 80 -7.99 -4.28 8.13
C ALA A 80 -6.49 -4.36 8.39
N GLU A 81 -5.84 -5.27 7.67
CA GLU A 81 -4.39 -5.37 7.57
C GLU A 81 -3.94 -5.37 6.11
N ASP A 82 -2.72 -4.89 5.90
CA ASP A 82 -2.08 -4.81 4.59
C ASP A 82 -0.61 -5.24 4.70
N LEU A 83 -0.16 -6.06 3.75
CA LEU A 83 1.24 -6.38 3.50
C LEU A 83 1.61 -5.97 2.07
N PHE A 84 2.46 -4.96 1.97
CA PHE A 84 2.98 -4.46 0.71
C PHE A 84 4.46 -4.82 0.55
N VAL A 85 4.85 -5.32 -0.62
CA VAL A 85 6.25 -5.59 -0.99
C VAL A 85 6.54 -5.03 -2.37
N ARG A 86 7.61 -4.26 -2.49
CA ARG A 86 8.06 -3.71 -3.78
C ARG A 86 9.55 -3.86 -3.98
N ALA A 87 9.94 -4.32 -5.16
CA ALA A 87 11.31 -4.26 -5.65
C ALA A 87 11.40 -3.23 -6.78
N THR A 88 12.38 -2.33 -6.70
CA THR A 88 12.68 -1.35 -7.73
C THR A 88 14.12 -1.53 -8.18
N SER A 89 14.37 -1.59 -9.48
CA SER A 89 15.71 -1.81 -10.04
C SER A 89 16.05 -0.82 -11.15
N TYR A 90 17.25 -0.23 -11.06
CA TYR A 90 17.86 0.56 -12.13
C TYR A 90 18.49 -0.38 -13.15
N LEU A 91 17.79 -0.61 -14.27
CA LEU A 91 18.27 -1.46 -15.36
C LEU A 91 19.41 -0.77 -16.12
N THR A 92 19.23 0.53 -16.40
CA THR A 92 20.24 1.45 -16.92
C THR A 92 20.20 2.75 -16.11
N ASN A 93 20.98 3.77 -16.49
CA ASN A 93 20.91 5.09 -15.84
C ASN A 93 19.56 5.79 -16.05
N ASP A 94 18.88 5.47 -17.16
CA ASP A 94 17.65 6.15 -17.56
C ASP A 94 16.42 5.25 -17.46
N LEU A 95 16.60 3.94 -17.24
CA LEU A 95 15.54 2.94 -17.23
C LEU A 95 15.42 2.28 -15.85
N ILE A 96 14.25 2.43 -15.23
CA ILE A 96 13.91 1.89 -13.92
C ILE A 96 12.73 0.96 -14.09
N ALA A 97 12.80 -0.24 -13.50
CA ALA A 97 11.70 -1.20 -13.45
C ALA A 97 11.25 -1.41 -12.00
N GLY A 98 9.93 -1.52 -11.81
CA GLY A 98 9.31 -1.82 -10.53
C GLY A 98 8.40 -3.03 -10.62
N ILE A 99 8.42 -3.87 -9.59
CA ILE A 99 7.39 -4.88 -9.35
C ILE A 99 6.89 -4.76 -7.91
N ASP A 100 5.59 -4.93 -7.71
CA ASP A 100 5.00 -4.94 -6.38
C ASP A 100 3.89 -5.97 -6.23
N ILE A 101 3.69 -6.36 -4.97
CA ILE A 101 2.56 -7.13 -4.49
C ILE A 101 1.96 -6.41 -3.29
N ASP A 102 0.65 -6.46 -3.19
CA ASP A 102 -0.14 -5.89 -2.10
C ASP A 102 -1.18 -6.94 -1.70
N MET A 103 -1.30 -7.18 -0.39
CA MET A 103 -2.16 -8.19 0.20
C MET A 103 -2.96 -7.56 1.32
N GLU A 104 -4.24 -7.32 1.07
CA GLU A 104 -5.12 -6.70 2.04
C GLU A 104 -6.17 -7.70 2.54
N ASN A 105 -6.36 -7.75 3.86
CA ASN A 105 -7.50 -8.42 4.48
C ASN A 105 -8.35 -7.37 5.17
N ARG A 106 -9.63 -7.27 4.79
CA ARG A 106 -10.56 -6.26 5.28
C ARG A 106 -11.72 -6.92 6.02
N GLY A 107 -12.20 -6.22 7.05
CA GLY A 107 -13.29 -6.71 7.90
C GLY A 107 -12.84 -7.86 8.79
N LEU A 108 -11.66 -7.78 9.40
CA LEU A 108 -11.03 -8.83 10.22
C LEU A 108 -11.95 -9.38 11.32
N SER A 109 -12.85 -8.55 11.85
CA SER A 109 -13.83 -8.93 12.86
C SER A 109 -15.10 -9.61 12.31
N ARG A 110 -15.32 -9.56 10.99
CA ARG A 110 -16.54 -10.05 10.34
C ARG A 110 -16.47 -11.56 10.13
N ALA A 111 -17.65 -12.19 10.02
CA ALA A 111 -17.75 -13.62 9.69
C ALA A 111 -17.22 -13.95 8.29
N THR A 112 -17.34 -13.01 7.35
CA THR A 112 -16.80 -13.08 5.99
C THR A 112 -15.85 -11.90 5.81
N GLN A 113 -14.58 -12.20 5.55
CA GLN A 113 -13.55 -11.21 5.26
C GLN A 113 -13.42 -11.03 3.74
N GLU A 114 -13.16 -9.80 3.32
CA GLU A 114 -12.78 -9.50 1.94
C GLU A 114 -11.24 -9.54 1.87
N THR A 115 -10.70 -10.31 0.92
CA THR A 115 -9.26 -10.39 0.69
C THR A 115 -8.93 -9.86 -0.69
N GLN A 116 -7.95 -8.96 -0.77
CA GLN A 116 -7.48 -8.38 -2.02
C GLN A 116 -6.02 -8.75 -2.25
N TYR A 117 -5.74 -9.29 -3.44
CA TYR A 117 -4.40 -9.58 -3.93
C TYR A 117 -4.13 -8.72 -5.15
N GLN A 118 -3.16 -7.82 -5.05
CA GLN A 118 -2.73 -6.98 -6.16
C GLN A 118 -1.30 -7.33 -6.56
N PHE A 119 -1.06 -7.30 -7.87
CA PHE A 119 0.26 -7.39 -8.47
C PHE A 119 0.43 -6.24 -9.44
N GLY A 120 1.56 -5.56 -9.39
CA GLY A 120 1.90 -4.48 -10.30
C GLY A 120 3.28 -4.61 -10.90
N VAL A 121 3.40 -4.11 -12.12
CA VAL A 121 4.67 -3.91 -12.80
C VAL A 121 4.68 -2.52 -13.45
N ASP A 122 5.79 -1.81 -13.32
CA ASP A 122 5.99 -0.53 -13.98
C ASP A 122 7.38 -0.38 -14.56
N LEU A 123 7.47 0.46 -15.57
CA LEU A 123 8.69 0.84 -16.25
C LEU A 123 8.73 2.35 -16.40
N SER A 124 9.75 2.98 -15.84
CA SER A 124 10.01 4.41 -15.95
C SER A 124 11.24 4.65 -16.82
N TYR A 125 11.12 5.59 -17.76
CA TYR A 125 12.20 5.98 -18.65
C TYR A 125 12.38 7.50 -18.65
N ASN A 126 13.57 7.97 -18.28
CA ASN A 126 13.97 9.36 -18.45
C ASN A 126 14.36 9.59 -19.91
N ILE A 127 13.52 10.29 -20.66
CA ILE A 127 13.79 10.62 -22.08
C ILE A 127 14.89 11.69 -22.16
N THR A 128 14.86 12.63 -21.22
CA THR A 128 15.88 13.67 -21.01
C THR A 128 15.99 13.94 -19.51
N ASP A 129 16.91 14.82 -19.10
CA ASP A 129 16.99 15.26 -17.70
C ASP A 129 15.72 15.98 -17.20
N VAL A 130 14.89 16.47 -18.13
CA VAL A 130 13.67 17.26 -17.87
C VAL A 130 12.39 16.43 -18.00
N ILE A 131 12.39 15.42 -18.87
CA ILE A 131 11.20 14.66 -19.26
C ILE A 131 11.37 13.19 -18.92
N GLY A 132 10.42 12.64 -18.17
CA GLY A 132 10.31 11.21 -17.90
C GLY A 132 8.91 10.67 -18.19
N VAL A 133 8.83 9.39 -18.53
CA VAL A 133 7.56 8.68 -18.73
C VAL A 133 7.54 7.42 -17.89
N THR A 134 6.38 7.07 -17.34
CA THR A 134 6.15 5.81 -16.64
C THR A 134 4.94 5.11 -17.22
N GLY A 135 5.08 3.83 -17.53
CA GLY A 135 3.97 2.94 -17.84
C GLY A 135 3.78 1.92 -16.70
N ARG A 136 2.54 1.65 -16.32
CA ARG A 136 2.19 0.66 -15.29
C ARG A 136 1.08 -0.26 -15.76
N TYR A 137 1.22 -1.53 -15.42
CA TYR A 137 0.13 -2.51 -15.47
C TYR A 137 -0.10 -3.08 -14.07
N GLY A 138 -1.36 -3.19 -13.69
CA GLY A 138 -1.80 -3.79 -12.45
C GLY A 138 -2.85 -4.88 -12.68
N PHE A 139 -2.79 -5.91 -11.86
CA PHE A 139 -3.78 -6.97 -11.77
C PHE A 139 -4.24 -7.06 -10.32
N GLU A 140 -5.55 -7.14 -10.12
CA GLU A 140 -6.16 -7.29 -8.80
C GLU A 140 -7.17 -8.44 -8.82
N ARG A 141 -7.12 -9.27 -7.78
CA ARG A 141 -8.16 -10.23 -7.45
C ARG A 141 -8.72 -9.88 -6.09
N VAL A 142 -10.04 -9.76 -6.01
CA VAL A 142 -10.79 -9.58 -4.77
C VAL A 142 -11.63 -10.82 -4.54
N ASP A 143 -11.44 -11.47 -3.41
CA ASP A 143 -12.29 -12.57 -2.95
C ASP A 143 -13.27 -12.04 -1.88
N ASN A 144 -14.52 -12.51 -1.93
CA ASN A 144 -15.62 -12.06 -1.07
C ASN A 144 -15.85 -10.54 -1.06
N LEU A 145 -15.93 -9.95 -2.25
CA LEU A 145 -16.19 -8.53 -2.49
C LEU A 145 -17.39 -8.04 -1.66
N ASN A 146 -17.23 -6.89 -1.01
CA ASN A 146 -18.20 -6.29 -0.09
C ASN A 146 -18.62 -7.24 1.05
N PHE A 147 -17.75 -8.17 1.44
CA PHE A 147 -18.00 -9.17 2.50
C PHE A 147 -19.12 -10.17 2.16
N VAL A 148 -19.39 -10.40 0.87
CA VAL A 148 -20.37 -11.39 0.39
C VAL A 148 -19.64 -12.66 0.00
N ASP A 149 -19.93 -13.76 0.71
CA ASP A 149 -19.25 -15.05 0.50
C ASP A 149 -19.39 -15.55 -0.95
N GLY A 150 -18.26 -15.86 -1.57
CA GLY A 150 -18.16 -16.33 -2.95
C GLY A 150 -18.28 -15.25 -4.03
N GLU A 151 -18.51 -13.98 -3.67
CA GLU A 151 -18.53 -12.88 -4.64
C GLU A 151 -17.11 -12.44 -5.00
N ASN A 152 -16.52 -13.04 -6.03
CA ASN A 152 -15.14 -12.75 -6.41
C ASN A 152 -15.08 -11.82 -7.64
N LYS A 153 -14.05 -10.97 -7.71
CA LYS A 153 -13.85 -10.03 -8.82
C LYS A 153 -12.39 -9.94 -9.22
N ILE A 154 -12.15 -9.85 -10.53
CA ILE A 154 -10.84 -9.57 -11.10
C ILE A 154 -10.86 -8.19 -11.75
N ARG A 155 -9.79 -7.42 -11.59
CA ARG A 155 -9.62 -6.11 -12.21
C ARG A 155 -8.23 -5.98 -12.82
N HIS A 156 -8.16 -5.18 -13.87
CA HIS A 156 -6.92 -4.80 -14.53
C HIS A 156 -6.81 -3.29 -14.52
N PHE A 157 -5.60 -2.78 -14.32
CA PHE A 157 -5.29 -1.37 -14.31
C PHE A 157 -4.16 -1.09 -15.29
N PHE A 158 -4.28 0.01 -16.04
CA PHE A 158 -3.24 0.54 -16.89
C PHE A 158 -3.03 2.00 -16.53
N GLY A 159 -1.78 2.38 -16.29
CA GLY A 159 -1.39 3.73 -15.92
C GLY A 159 -0.32 4.26 -16.85
N GLY A 160 -0.41 5.54 -17.17
CA GLY A 160 0.63 6.29 -17.86
C GLY A 160 0.87 7.60 -17.12
N GLU A 161 2.13 7.91 -16.85
CA GLU A 161 2.55 9.17 -16.22
C GLU A 161 3.58 9.87 -17.12
N LEU A 162 3.43 11.19 -17.26
CA LEU A 162 4.43 12.08 -17.85
C LEU A 162 4.91 13.03 -16.75
N THR A 163 6.20 12.98 -16.46
CA THR A 163 6.84 13.86 -15.47
C THR A 163 7.68 14.92 -16.18
N ILE A 164 7.48 16.19 -15.82
CA ILE A 164 8.24 17.34 -16.31
C ILE A 164 8.87 18.03 -15.09
N ARG A 165 10.19 18.18 -15.09
CA ARG A 165 10.96 18.81 -14.01
C ARG A 165 11.37 20.24 -14.40
N PHE A 166 11.27 21.19 -13.46
CA PHE A 166 11.62 22.61 -13.66
C PHE A 166 12.69 23.04 -12.65
#